data_AF-A0A945QHA4-F1
#
_entry.id   AF-A0A945QHA4-F1
#
_cell.length_a   1.000
_cell.length_b   1.000
_cell.length_c   1.000
_cell.angle_alpha   90.00
_cell.angle_beta   90.00
_cell.angle_gamma   90.00
#
_symmetry.space_group_name_H-M   'P 1'
#
loop_
_entity.id
_entity.type
_entity.pdbx_description
1 polymer ?
#
loop_
_entity_poly.entity_id
_entity_poly.type
_entity_poly.pdbx_seq_one_letter_code
_entity_poly.pdbx_strand_id
1 'polypeptide(L)'
;KKLYKKSEEKAEDSNEYRKLADTVACINSVPGARRTVAGRLISKELISKSTPSKKKGGGYAPEAGDKDWAKELYIKAEEKAETSDDFIWLAISIIEKFDDKEWAKKVCMKAEEKAEDSNDYESLAERVREDLGDEKWAKLLDQKAEELSEENDDDDDYDEDDD
;
A
#
# COMPACT_ATOMS: atom_id res chain seq x y z
N LYS A 1 -24.40 0.72 3.11
CA LYS A 1 -23.46 1.12 4.20
C LYS A 1 -23.28 0.10 5.34
N LYS A 2 -24.13 -0.94 5.53
CA LYS A 2 -23.90 -2.01 6.55
C LYS A 2 -23.01 -3.19 6.09
N LEU A 3 -22.60 -3.21 4.82
CA LEU A 3 -21.93 -4.36 4.20
C LEU A 3 -20.46 -4.52 4.57
N TYR A 4 -19.82 -3.42 5.00
CA TYR A 4 -18.36 -3.34 5.07
C TYR A 4 -17.83 -3.17 6.50
N LYS A 5 -18.71 -2.83 7.45
CA LYS A 5 -18.33 -2.62 8.84
C LYS A 5 -17.69 -3.85 9.47
N LYS A 6 -18.10 -5.07 9.05
CA LYS A 6 -17.64 -6.34 9.65
C LYS A 6 -16.35 -6.89 9.03
N SER A 7 -15.99 -6.50 7.81
CA SER A 7 -14.67 -6.83 7.23
C SER A 7 -13.63 -5.80 7.66
N GLU A 8 -14.03 -4.53 7.75
CA GLU A 8 -13.26 -3.46 8.36
C GLU A 8 -12.95 -3.74 9.84
N GLU A 9 -13.95 -4.13 10.64
CA GLU A 9 -13.76 -4.47 12.07
C GLU A 9 -12.86 -5.70 12.31
N LYS A 10 -12.50 -6.44 11.25
CA LYS A 10 -11.56 -7.56 11.32
C LYS A 10 -10.17 -7.21 10.80
N ALA A 11 -10.04 -6.13 10.03
CA ALA A 11 -8.77 -5.69 9.52
C ALA A 11 -8.08 -4.91 10.64
N GLU A 12 -7.03 -5.49 11.21
CA GLU A 12 -6.34 -4.93 12.38
C GLU A 12 -5.12 -4.10 11.96
N ASP A 13 -4.51 -4.43 10.83
CA ASP A 13 -3.26 -3.84 10.32
C ASP A 13 -3.35 -3.32 8.87
N SER A 14 -2.36 -2.51 8.48
CA SER A 14 -2.24 -1.89 7.15
C SER A 14 -2.30 -2.91 6.02
N ASN A 15 -1.62 -4.05 6.18
CA ASN A 15 -1.49 -5.06 5.15
C ASN A 15 -2.82 -5.78 4.88
N GLU A 16 -3.64 -6.02 5.91
CA GLU A 16 -5.00 -6.55 5.75
C GLU A 16 -5.92 -5.57 5.00
N TYR A 17 -5.86 -4.28 5.34
CA TYR A 17 -6.60 -3.25 4.60
C TYR A 17 -6.15 -3.13 3.15
N ARG A 18 -4.84 -3.15 2.90
CA ARG A 18 -4.25 -3.12 1.56
C ARG A 18 -4.68 -4.32 0.72
N LYS A 19 -4.56 -5.55 1.26
CA LYS A 19 -5.03 -6.77 0.59
C LYS A 19 -6.51 -6.72 0.26
N LEU A 20 -7.33 -6.21 1.19
CA LEU A 20 -8.75 -6.02 0.94
C LEU A 20 -8.97 -5.02 -0.20
N ALA A 21 -8.26 -3.89 -0.20
CA ALA A 21 -8.32 -2.88 -1.24
C ALA A 21 -7.91 -3.43 -2.62
N ASP A 22 -6.79 -4.17 -2.67
CA ASP A 22 -6.29 -4.83 -3.88
C ASP A 22 -7.32 -5.80 -4.46
N THR A 23 -7.97 -6.60 -3.61
CA THR A 23 -8.99 -7.57 -4.06
C THR A 23 -10.23 -6.88 -4.62
N VAL A 24 -10.67 -5.79 -3.98
CA VAL A 24 -11.81 -4.98 -4.44
C VAL A 24 -11.49 -4.32 -5.78
N ALA A 25 -10.26 -3.81 -5.94
CA ALA A 25 -9.79 -3.23 -7.20
C ALA A 25 -9.69 -4.28 -8.33
N CYS A 26 -9.10 -5.45 -8.05
CA CYS A 26 -8.89 -6.53 -9.03
C CYS A 26 -10.17 -7.18 -9.55
N ILE A 27 -11.19 -7.37 -8.69
CA ILE A 27 -12.49 -7.98 -9.09
C ILE A 27 -13.17 -7.19 -10.22
N ASN A 28 -12.89 -5.89 -10.32
CA ASN A 28 -13.52 -4.98 -11.26
C ASN A 28 -12.67 -4.70 -12.51
N SER A 29 -11.36 -4.99 -12.49
CA SER A 29 -10.47 -4.86 -13.65
C SER A 29 -10.60 -6.03 -14.65
N VAL A 30 -10.96 -7.23 -14.17
CA VAL A 30 -11.05 -8.43 -15.02
C VAL A 30 -12.52 -8.86 -15.21
N PRO A 31 -13.12 -8.69 -16.40
CA PRO A 31 -14.45 -9.20 -16.72
C PRO A 31 -14.47 -10.73 -16.58
N GLY A 32 -15.01 -11.23 -15.46
CA GLY A 32 -15.08 -12.66 -15.18
C GLY A 32 -14.27 -13.14 -13.98
N ALA A 33 -13.49 -12.27 -13.30
CA ALA A 33 -12.87 -12.62 -12.02
C ALA A 33 -13.91 -13.06 -10.98
N ARG A 34 -15.12 -12.48 -11.01
CA ARG A 34 -16.28 -12.92 -10.22
C ARG A 34 -16.68 -14.40 -10.42
N ARG A 35 -16.28 -15.01 -11.54
CA ARG A 35 -16.61 -16.41 -11.91
C ARG A 35 -15.57 -17.44 -11.45
N THR A 36 -14.35 -17.01 -11.07
CA THR A 36 -13.30 -17.92 -10.59
C THR A 36 -13.61 -18.43 -9.19
N VAL A 37 -12.98 -19.52 -8.74
CA VAL A 37 -13.23 -20.07 -7.39
C VAL A 37 -12.85 -19.07 -6.30
N ALA A 38 -11.74 -18.35 -6.46
CA ALA A 38 -11.35 -17.25 -5.57
C ALA A 38 -12.37 -16.10 -5.61
N GLY A 39 -12.78 -15.66 -6.80
CA GLY A 39 -13.81 -14.64 -6.94
C GLY A 39 -15.18 -15.09 -6.43
N ARG A 40 -15.51 -16.38 -6.50
CA ARG A 40 -16.72 -16.99 -5.93
C ARG A 40 -16.64 -17.12 -4.42
N LEU A 41 -15.48 -17.40 -3.85
CA LEU A 41 -15.27 -17.46 -2.39
C LEU A 41 -15.35 -16.06 -1.79
N ILE A 42 -14.68 -15.08 -2.40
CA ILE A 42 -14.76 -13.68 -1.99
C ILE A 42 -16.17 -13.13 -2.23
N SER A 43 -16.78 -13.40 -3.40
CA SER A 43 -18.18 -13.04 -3.64
C SER A 43 -19.11 -13.77 -2.69
N LYS A 44 -18.92 -15.04 -2.35
CA LYS A 44 -19.74 -15.75 -1.35
C LYS A 44 -19.58 -15.12 0.02
N GLU A 45 -18.37 -14.77 0.44
CA GLU A 45 -18.12 -14.17 1.75
C GLU A 45 -18.70 -12.75 1.85
N LEU A 46 -18.63 -11.98 0.76
CA LEU A 46 -19.25 -10.65 0.61
C LEU A 46 -20.78 -10.74 0.48
N ILE A 47 -21.31 -11.67 -0.33
CA ILE A 47 -22.76 -11.87 -0.61
C ILE A 47 -23.47 -12.55 0.57
N SER A 48 -22.84 -13.50 1.26
CA SER A 48 -23.38 -14.20 2.44
C SER A 48 -23.68 -13.23 3.59
N LYS A 49 -22.87 -12.17 3.72
CA LYS A 49 -23.04 -11.11 4.72
C LYS A 49 -23.95 -9.97 4.24
N SER A 50 -24.50 -10.07 3.02
CA SER A 50 -25.11 -8.99 2.25
C SER A 50 -26.54 -9.26 1.77
N THR A 51 -27.34 -10.12 2.39
CA THR A 51 -28.78 -10.08 2.06
C THR A 51 -29.48 -9.02 2.90
N PRO A 52 -30.02 -7.93 2.30
CA PRO A 52 -31.12 -7.22 2.91
C PRO A 52 -32.42 -7.70 2.28
N SER A 53 -33.43 -7.92 3.11
CA SER A 53 -34.83 -7.94 2.70
C SER A 53 -35.14 -6.73 1.80
N LYS A 54 -35.53 -7.03 0.56
CA LYS A 54 -36.23 -6.24 -0.48
C LYS A 54 -36.53 -4.75 -0.18
N LYS A 55 -36.11 -3.84 -1.07
CA LYS A 55 -37.04 -3.01 -1.88
C LYS A 55 -36.39 -2.36 -3.11
N LYS A 56 -37.27 -2.02 -4.05
CA LYS A 56 -37.13 -1.86 -5.50
C LYS A 56 -36.53 -0.51 -5.97
N GLY A 57 -35.91 -0.56 -7.15
CA GLY A 57 -36.03 0.48 -8.19
C GLY A 57 -34.78 1.31 -8.47
N GLY A 58 -34.30 1.27 -9.72
CA GLY A 58 -33.31 2.21 -10.29
C GLY A 58 -32.02 1.53 -10.74
N GLY A 59 -31.58 1.82 -11.97
CA GLY A 59 -30.52 1.13 -12.72
C GLY A 59 -29.23 0.82 -11.96
N TYR A 60 -28.74 -0.40 -12.15
CA TYR A 60 -27.38 -0.81 -11.81
C TYR A 60 -26.39 -0.06 -12.70
N ALA A 61 -25.58 0.81 -12.10
CA ALA A 61 -24.31 1.28 -12.67
C ALA A 61 -23.19 0.86 -11.70
N PRO A 62 -22.62 -0.35 -11.83
CA PRO A 62 -21.59 -0.87 -10.93
C PRO A 62 -20.19 -0.24 -11.10
N GLU A 63 -20.06 0.91 -11.76
CA GLU A 63 -18.75 1.43 -12.18
C GLU A 63 -18.18 2.56 -11.31
N ALA A 64 -19.02 3.33 -10.61
CA ALA A 64 -18.56 4.48 -9.82
C ALA A 64 -18.36 4.17 -8.32
N GLY A 65 -19.28 3.43 -7.69
CA GLY A 65 -19.27 3.25 -6.23
C GLY A 65 -18.17 2.34 -5.68
N ASP A 66 -17.59 1.47 -6.52
CA ASP A 66 -16.65 0.43 -6.06
C ASP A 66 -15.18 0.90 -6.10
N LYS A 67 -14.82 1.83 -7.01
CA LYS A 67 -13.49 2.46 -7.02
C LYS A 67 -13.32 3.42 -5.86
N ASP A 68 -14.36 4.20 -5.56
CA ASP A 68 -14.37 5.10 -4.40
C ASP A 68 -14.19 4.32 -3.10
N TRP A 69 -14.80 3.13 -3.00
CA TRP A 69 -14.63 2.28 -1.83
C TRP A 69 -13.24 1.66 -1.72
N ALA A 70 -12.63 1.23 -2.83
CA ALA A 70 -11.23 0.81 -2.82
C ALA A 70 -10.32 1.94 -2.31
N LYS A 71 -10.53 3.18 -2.77
CA LYS A 71 -9.79 4.35 -2.26
C LYS A 71 -9.97 4.54 -0.76
N GLU A 72 -11.19 4.45 -0.23
CA GLU A 72 -11.43 4.52 1.22
C GLU A 72 -10.64 3.45 2.00
N LEU A 73 -10.46 2.25 1.45
CA LEU A 73 -9.68 1.19 2.08
C LEU A 73 -8.17 1.46 2.04
N TYR A 74 -7.65 2.00 0.92
CA TYR A 74 -6.25 2.43 0.85
C TYR A 74 -5.96 3.56 1.84
N ILE A 75 -6.88 4.51 2.03
CA ILE A 75 -6.74 5.57 3.04
C ILE A 75 -6.64 4.96 4.45
N LYS A 76 -7.44 3.95 4.77
CA LYS A 76 -7.34 3.25 6.07
C LYS A 76 -6.06 2.46 6.24
N ALA A 77 -5.58 1.82 5.16
CA ALA A 77 -4.27 1.18 5.17
C ALA A 77 -3.18 2.23 5.42
N GLU A 78 -3.26 3.41 4.79
CA GLU A 78 -2.36 4.54 5.02
C GLU A 78 -2.38 5.03 6.48
N GLU A 79 -3.56 5.10 7.11
CA GLU A 79 -3.70 5.48 8.53
C GLU A 79 -3.15 4.42 9.50
N LYS A 80 -3.07 3.16 9.04
CA LYS A 80 -2.60 2.01 9.83
C LYS A 80 -1.17 1.61 9.53
N ALA A 81 -0.56 2.18 8.50
CA ALA A 81 0.82 1.93 8.13
C ALA A 81 1.74 2.54 9.18
N GLU A 82 2.63 1.71 9.70
CA GLU A 82 3.56 2.12 10.76
C GLU A 82 5.01 2.15 10.27
N THR A 83 5.34 1.31 9.29
CA THR A 83 6.69 1.13 8.75
C THR A 83 6.85 1.75 7.35
N SER A 84 8.09 2.06 6.98
CA SER A 84 8.51 2.47 5.64
C SER A 84 7.98 1.50 4.56
N ASP A 85 8.15 0.20 4.78
CA ASP A 85 7.64 -0.88 3.93
C ASP A 85 6.13 -0.81 3.70
N ASP A 86 5.34 -0.62 4.76
CA ASP A 86 3.87 -0.54 4.63
C ASP A 86 3.46 0.56 3.66
N PHE A 87 4.11 1.73 3.77
CA PHE A 87 3.89 2.85 2.86
C PHE A 87 4.38 2.55 1.44
N ILE A 88 5.55 1.93 1.27
CA ILE A 88 6.06 1.54 -0.04
C ILE A 88 5.07 0.62 -0.77
N TRP A 89 4.62 -0.46 -0.12
CA TRP A 89 3.67 -1.40 -0.70
C TRP A 89 2.33 -0.74 -1.03
N LEU A 90 1.91 0.23 -0.22
CA LEU A 90 0.72 1.01 -0.47
C LEU A 90 0.87 1.89 -1.72
N ALA A 91 2.01 2.58 -1.87
CA ALA A 91 2.30 3.44 -3.01
C ALA A 91 2.30 2.65 -4.33
N ILE A 92 2.96 1.49 -4.36
CA ILE A 92 2.97 0.58 -5.52
C ILE A 92 1.54 0.22 -5.93
N SER A 93 0.73 -0.20 -4.94
CA SER A 93 -0.65 -0.60 -5.17
C SER A 93 -1.49 0.57 -5.71
N ILE A 94 -1.27 1.79 -5.22
CA ILE A 94 -1.96 2.99 -5.71
C ILE A 94 -1.64 3.26 -7.17
N ILE A 95 -0.38 3.16 -7.58
CA ILE A 95 0.04 3.34 -8.98
C ILE A 95 -0.58 2.26 -9.86
N GLU A 96 -0.48 1.00 -9.46
CA GLU A 96 -1.02 -0.11 -10.25
C GLU A 96 -2.55 -0.03 -10.44
N LYS A 97 -3.29 0.36 -9.39
CA LYS A 97 -4.75 0.26 -9.37
C LYS A 97 -5.44 1.55 -9.81
N PHE A 98 -4.83 2.70 -9.57
CA PHE A 98 -5.43 4.01 -9.86
C PHE A 98 -4.61 4.87 -10.83
N ASP A 99 -3.38 4.48 -11.18
CA ASP A 99 -2.43 5.29 -11.97
C ASP A 99 -2.23 6.70 -11.38
N ASP A 100 -2.38 6.82 -10.05
CA ASP A 100 -2.35 8.08 -9.32
C ASP A 100 -0.96 8.33 -8.75
N LYS A 101 -0.06 8.80 -9.62
CA LYS A 101 1.34 9.08 -9.27
C LYS A 101 1.48 10.19 -8.22
N GLU A 102 0.55 11.15 -8.18
CA GLU A 102 0.58 12.22 -7.17
C GLU A 102 0.27 11.68 -5.78
N TRP A 103 -0.72 10.79 -5.66
CA TRP A 103 -1.01 10.14 -4.39
C TRP A 103 0.13 9.21 -3.98
N ALA A 104 0.61 8.36 -4.90
CA ALA A 104 1.73 7.47 -4.60
C ALA A 104 2.98 8.23 -4.16
N LYS A 105 3.30 9.37 -4.78
CA LYS A 105 4.38 10.26 -4.35
C LYS A 105 4.21 10.72 -2.90
N LYS A 106 3.00 11.12 -2.48
CA LYS A 106 2.73 11.51 -1.08
C LYS A 106 2.94 10.36 -0.11
N VAL A 107 2.54 9.16 -0.51
CA VAL A 107 2.72 7.95 0.30
C VAL A 107 4.21 7.58 0.40
N CYS A 108 4.96 7.67 -0.69
CA CYS A 108 6.41 7.50 -0.69
C CYS A 108 7.14 8.51 0.21
N MET A 109 6.67 9.77 0.29
CA MET A 109 7.24 10.74 1.23
C MET A 109 7.02 10.33 2.69
N LYS A 110 5.89 9.70 3.03
CA LYS A 110 5.67 9.14 4.37
C LYS A 110 6.56 7.93 4.63
N ALA A 111 6.82 7.11 3.60
CA ALA A 111 7.79 6.03 3.71
C ALA A 111 9.18 6.56 4.03
N GLU A 112 9.60 7.65 3.38
CA GLU A 112 10.87 8.33 3.64
C GLU A 112 10.98 8.84 5.08
N GLU A 113 9.90 9.43 5.62
CA GLU A 113 9.85 9.88 7.01
C GLU A 113 9.92 8.74 8.05
N LYS A 114 9.64 7.50 7.60
CA LYS A 114 9.63 6.29 8.43
C LYS A 114 10.82 5.37 8.17
N ALA A 115 11.68 5.70 7.22
CA ALA A 115 12.87 4.92 6.92
C ALA A 115 13.90 5.12 8.02
N GLU A 116 14.28 4.02 8.68
CA GLU A 116 15.23 4.05 9.80
C GLU A 116 16.63 3.60 9.37
N ASP A 117 16.71 2.63 8.45
CA ASP A 117 17.97 2.01 8.01
C ASP A 117 18.24 2.22 6.52
N SER A 118 19.49 1.97 6.10
CA SER A 118 19.91 2.08 4.70
C SER A 118 19.04 1.26 3.75
N ASN A 119 18.65 0.04 4.16
CA ASN A 119 17.78 -0.84 3.38
C ASN A 119 16.39 -0.24 3.10
N ASP A 120 15.84 0.54 4.01
CA ASP A 120 14.55 1.21 3.83
C ASP A 120 14.65 2.30 2.75
N TYR A 121 15.73 3.08 2.80
CA TYR A 121 16.02 4.12 1.80
C TYR A 121 16.30 3.53 0.43
N GLU A 122 17.08 2.45 0.33
CA GLU A 122 17.33 1.73 -0.93
C GLU A 122 16.03 1.19 -1.54
N SER A 123 15.21 0.53 -0.71
CA SER A 123 13.93 -0.02 -1.15
C SER A 123 13.00 1.08 -1.66
N LEU A 124 12.95 2.23 -0.98
CA LEU A 124 12.19 3.39 -1.44
C LEU A 124 12.75 3.97 -2.74
N ALA A 125 14.08 4.07 -2.86
CA ALA A 125 14.75 4.63 -4.03
C ALA A 125 14.48 3.83 -5.30
N GLU A 126 14.48 2.49 -5.20
CA GLU A 126 14.11 1.61 -6.30
C GLU A 126 12.68 1.93 -6.78
N ARG A 127 11.73 2.03 -5.86
CA ARG A 127 10.31 2.26 -6.18
C ARG A 127 10.06 3.65 -6.74
N VAL A 128 10.70 4.67 -6.19
CA VAL A 128 10.63 6.04 -6.71
C VAL A 128 11.18 6.10 -8.14
N ARG A 129 12.22 5.33 -8.45
CA ARG A 129 12.81 5.26 -9.80
C ARG A 129 11.93 4.49 -10.78
N GLU A 130 11.46 3.31 -10.40
CA GLU A 130 10.68 2.42 -11.25
C GLU A 130 9.25 2.93 -11.48
N ASP A 131 8.56 3.31 -10.40
CA ASP A 131 7.13 3.58 -10.45
C ASP A 131 6.81 5.06 -10.70
N LEU A 132 7.58 5.97 -10.07
CA LEU A 132 7.39 7.42 -10.23
C LEU A 132 8.27 8.01 -11.35
N GLY A 133 9.38 7.35 -11.71
CA GLY A 133 10.33 7.86 -12.71
C GLY A 133 11.13 9.08 -12.22
N ASP A 134 11.20 9.31 -10.91
CA ASP A 134 11.89 10.47 -10.32
C ASP A 134 13.35 10.09 -9.97
N GLU A 135 14.20 9.99 -10.99
CA GLU A 135 15.61 9.62 -10.82
C GLU A 135 16.38 10.54 -9.87
N LYS A 136 15.99 11.82 -9.79
CA LYS A 136 16.65 12.79 -8.90
C LYS A 136 16.34 12.46 -7.45
N TRP A 137 15.10 12.17 -7.14
CA TRP A 137 14.70 11.78 -5.79
C TRP A 137 15.28 10.42 -5.41
N ALA A 138 15.25 9.43 -6.31
CA ALA A 138 15.87 8.13 -6.07
C ALA A 138 17.35 8.25 -5.69
N LYS A 139 18.12 9.10 -6.38
CA LYS A 139 19.54 9.34 -6.04
C LYS A 139 19.74 9.99 -4.67
N LEU A 140 18.81 10.86 -4.24
CA LEU A 140 18.88 11.46 -2.91
C LEU A 140 18.63 10.42 -1.81
N LEU A 141 17.75 9.45 -2.07
CA LEU A 141 17.48 8.34 -1.16
C LEU A 141 18.67 7.37 -1.10
N ASP A 142 19.28 7.02 -2.25
CA ASP A 142 20.50 6.21 -2.30
C ASP A 142 21.63 6.84 -1.45
N GLN A 143 21.82 8.17 -1.55
CA GLN A 143 22.83 8.90 -0.76
C GLN A 143 22.58 8.84 0.75
N LYS A 144 21.31 8.94 1.17
CA LYS A 144 20.95 8.77 2.58
C LYS A 144 21.24 7.35 3.08
N ALA A 145 21.02 6.35 2.23
CA ALA A 145 21.33 4.97 2.57
C ALA A 145 22.83 4.74 2.78
N GLU A 146 23.66 5.33 1.93
CA GLU A 146 25.13 5.28 2.03
C GLU A 146 25.62 5.97 3.32
N GLU A 147 25.12 7.18 3.62
CA GLU A 147 25.48 7.94 4.83
C GLU A 147 25.18 7.16 6.12
N LEU A 148 24.02 6.49 6.19
CA LEU A 148 23.63 5.62 7.31
C LEU A 148 24.50 4.36 7.43
N SER A 149 25.08 3.88 6.32
CA SER A 149 25.95 2.71 6.33
C SER A 149 27.35 3.05 6.84
N GLU A 150 27.87 4.26 6.56
CA GLU A 150 29.23 4.67 6.90
C GLU A 150 29.38 5.15 8.36
N GLU A 151 28.32 5.66 8.99
CA GLU A 151 28.35 6.12 10.40
C GLU A 151 28.73 5.02 11.41
N ASN A 152 28.71 3.73 11.02
CA ASN A 152 28.98 2.61 11.92
C ASN A 152 30.45 2.16 11.98
N ASP A 153 31.35 2.68 11.13
CA ASP A 153 32.72 2.16 10.98
C ASP A 153 33.84 3.06 11.59
N ASP A 154 33.50 4.16 12.28
CA ASP A 154 34.46 5.17 12.78
C ASP A 154 34.78 5.08 14.30
N ASP A 155 34.94 3.89 14.89
CA ASP A 155 35.25 3.75 16.34
C ASP A 155 36.34 2.70 16.71
N ASP A 156 37.31 2.45 15.81
CA ASP A 156 38.46 1.56 16.09
C ASP A 156 39.82 2.22 15.77
N ASP A 157 40.12 3.36 16.39
CA ASP A 157 41.51 3.86 16.52
C ASP A 157 41.96 3.77 17.99
N TYR A 158 42.18 2.53 18.43
CA TYR A 158 43.01 2.27 19.60
C TYR A 158 44.48 2.30 19.15
N ASP A 159 45.06 3.50 19.17
CA ASP A 159 46.52 3.72 19.21
C ASP A 159 47.07 3.02 20.46
N GLU A 160 47.49 1.75 20.32
CA GLU A 160 48.33 1.08 21.31
C GLU A 160 49.80 1.39 20.99
N ASP A 161 50.16 2.67 21.16
CA ASP A 161 51.54 3.09 21.41
C ASP A 161 51.85 2.76 22.88
N ASP A 162 52.43 1.59 23.15
CA ASP A 162 53.13 1.33 24.42
C ASP A 162 54.55 0.81 24.13
N ASP A 163 55.51 1.57 24.66
CA ASP A 163 56.99 1.54 24.55
C ASP A 163 57.65 0.22 25.02
#